data_AF-A0A8T1YPR8-F1
#
_entry.id   AF-A0A8T1YPR8-F1
#
_cell.length_a   1.000
_cell.length_b   1.000
_cell.length_c   1.000
_cell.angle_alpha   90.00
_cell.angle_beta   90.00
_cell.angle_gamma   90.00
#
_symmetry.space_group_name_H-M   'P 1'
#
loop_
_entity.id
_entity.type
_entity.pdbx_description
1 polymer ?
#
loop_
_entity_poly.entity_id
_entity_poly.type
_entity_poly.pdbx_seq_one_letter_code
_entity_poly.pdbx_strand_id
1 'polypeptide(L)'
;MTKKMRRVGKYEVGRTIGEGTFAKVKFARNTDTGENVAIKIMAKSTILKNRMVDQIKREISIMKIVRHPNIVRLYEVLASPSKIYIVLEFVTGGELFDRIVHKGRLEETESRKYFQQLVDAVAHCHWKGVYHRDLKPENLLLDTNGNLKVSDFGLSALPQQGVELLRTTCGTPNYVAPEVLSGQGYDGSAADIWSCGVILFVILAGYLPFSETDLPGLYRKINAAEFSCPPWFSAEVKFLIHRILDPNPKTRIQIQGIKKDPWFKINYVPIRAREEEEVNLDDVRAVFDGIEGSYVAENVESKDEGPLMMNAFEMITLSQGLNLSALFDRRQDFVKRQTRFVSRKAPSEIIANIETVANSMGFKSHTRNFKTRLEGLSSIKDGQLAVVIEMYEVAPSLFMVDVRKAAGETLEYHKFYKKLCSRLENIIWKATEGMPKSELLRTITF
;
A
#
# COMPACT_ATOMS: atom_id res chain seq x y z
N MET A 1 -8.96 8.32 44.82
CA MET A 1 -7.80 8.65 43.97
C MET A 1 -8.28 8.95 42.56
N THR A 2 -8.25 10.21 42.14
CA THR A 2 -8.65 10.63 40.79
C THR A 2 -7.58 10.16 39.79
N LYS A 3 -7.97 9.29 38.86
CA LYS A 3 -7.10 8.78 37.78
C LYS A 3 -6.63 10.00 36.97
N LYS A 4 -5.34 10.35 37.05
CA LYS A 4 -4.76 11.50 36.35
C LYS A 4 -5.00 11.32 34.84
N MET A 5 -5.99 12.02 34.27
CA MET A 5 -6.29 11.95 32.84
C MET A 5 -5.09 12.43 32.05
N ARG A 6 -4.65 11.62 31.08
CA ARG A 6 -3.58 12.01 30.16
C ARG A 6 -4.16 13.04 29.18
N ARG A 7 -3.48 14.18 29.04
CA ARG A 7 -3.84 15.22 28.06
C ARG A 7 -2.79 15.33 26.97
N VAL A 8 -3.23 15.71 25.77
CA VAL A 8 -2.39 16.08 24.63
C VAL A 8 -2.96 17.40 24.09
N GLY A 9 -2.29 18.52 24.32
CA GLY A 9 -2.87 19.84 24.06
C GLY A 9 -4.22 20.01 24.80
N LYS A 10 -5.24 20.44 24.06
CA LYS A 10 -6.66 20.56 24.51
C LYS A 10 -7.44 19.24 24.54
N TYR A 11 -6.78 18.11 24.28
CA TYR A 11 -7.46 16.82 24.19
C TYR A 11 -7.27 15.98 25.44
N GLU A 12 -8.39 15.62 26.07
CA GLU A 12 -8.42 14.65 27.14
C GLU A 12 -8.46 13.23 26.57
N VAL A 13 -7.37 12.49 26.74
CA VAL A 13 -7.17 11.18 26.09
C VAL A 13 -7.76 10.06 26.93
N GLY A 14 -8.71 9.34 26.35
CA GLY A 14 -9.40 8.22 26.95
C GLY A 14 -8.89 6.85 26.52
N ARG A 15 -9.83 5.93 26.31
CA ARG A 15 -9.57 4.52 26.00
C ARG A 15 -8.97 4.33 24.61
N THR A 16 -8.21 3.24 24.44
CA THR A 16 -7.80 2.77 23.12
C THR A 16 -9.02 2.26 22.36
N ILE A 17 -9.14 2.65 21.10
CA ILE A 17 -10.22 2.22 20.19
C ILE A 17 -9.68 1.42 18.99
N GLY A 18 -8.38 1.47 18.74
CA GLY A 18 -7.71 0.65 17.74
C GLY A 18 -6.21 0.54 18.02
N GLU A 19 -5.60 -0.55 17.60
CA GLU A 19 -4.17 -0.80 17.73
C GLU A 19 -3.68 -1.50 16.47
N GLY A 20 -2.71 -0.89 15.79
CA GLY A 20 -2.05 -1.45 14.62
C GLY A 20 -0.54 -1.49 14.80
N THR A 21 0.16 -2.06 13.81
CA THR A 21 1.62 -2.29 13.86
C THR A 21 2.43 -1.02 14.14
N PHE A 22 1.99 0.13 13.62
CA PHE A 22 2.75 1.38 13.66
C PHE A 22 2.07 2.50 14.45
N ALA A 23 0.83 2.29 14.91
CA ALA A 23 0.03 3.33 15.54
C ALA A 23 -0.97 2.76 16.54
N LYS A 24 -1.25 3.55 17.58
CA LYS A 24 -2.35 3.30 18.52
C LYS A 24 -3.40 4.40 18.37
N VAL A 25 -4.65 4.03 18.15
CA VAL A 25 -5.77 4.96 18.03
C VAL A 25 -6.52 5.04 19.35
N LYS A 26 -6.72 6.25 19.86
CA LYS A 26 -7.42 6.50 21.12
C LYS A 26 -8.61 7.43 20.93
N PHE A 27 -9.67 7.15 21.68
CA PHE A 27 -10.73 8.12 21.90
C PHE A 27 -10.19 9.28 22.73
N ALA A 28 -10.60 10.50 22.40
CA ALA A 28 -10.35 11.68 23.21
C ALA A 28 -11.51 12.67 23.12
N ARG A 29 -11.55 13.63 24.04
CA ARG A 29 -12.52 14.73 24.04
C ARG A 29 -11.78 16.06 23.96
N ASN A 30 -12.17 16.92 23.03
CA ASN A 30 -11.71 18.30 22.96
C ASN A 30 -12.30 19.06 24.17
N THR A 31 -11.46 19.62 25.03
CA THR A 31 -11.92 20.33 26.23
C THR A 31 -12.55 21.68 25.93
N ASP A 32 -12.26 22.26 24.77
CA ASP A 32 -12.71 23.59 24.40
C ASP A 32 -14.11 23.53 23.76
N THR A 33 -14.33 22.56 22.87
CA THR A 33 -15.61 22.39 22.15
C THR A 33 -16.50 21.33 22.77
N GLY A 34 -15.95 20.44 23.59
CA GLY A 34 -16.65 19.27 24.13
C GLY A 34 -16.81 18.12 23.13
N GLU A 35 -16.35 18.27 21.88
CA GLU A 35 -16.47 17.28 20.81
C GLU A 35 -15.58 16.07 21.03
N ASN A 36 -16.04 14.91 20.57
CA ASN A 36 -15.30 13.67 20.61
C ASN A 36 -14.42 13.51 19.37
N VAL A 37 -13.18 13.05 19.55
CA VAL A 37 -12.18 12.88 18.48
C VAL A 37 -11.45 11.53 18.61
N ALA A 38 -10.89 11.07 17.48
CA ALA A 38 -9.98 9.94 17.45
C ALA A 38 -8.54 10.46 17.30
N ILE A 39 -7.61 9.99 18.12
CA ILE A 39 -6.19 10.38 18.05
C ILE A 39 -5.36 9.17 17.65
N LYS A 40 -4.80 9.19 16.43
CA LYS A 40 -3.80 8.22 15.95
C LYS A 40 -2.43 8.66 16.48
N ILE A 41 -1.86 7.84 17.37
CA ILE A 41 -0.61 8.11 18.08
C ILE A 41 0.50 7.26 17.48
N MET A 42 1.57 7.90 17.01
CA MET A 42 2.71 7.25 16.37
C MET A 42 4.01 7.65 17.08
N ALA A 43 4.88 6.68 17.37
CA ALA A 43 6.19 6.95 17.96
C ALA A 43 7.17 7.42 16.89
N LYS A 44 7.87 8.54 17.14
CA LYS A 44 8.86 9.09 16.20
C LYS A 44 9.98 8.08 15.92
N SER A 45 10.45 7.35 16.93
CA SER A 45 11.44 6.28 16.76
C SER A 45 10.98 5.18 15.80
N THR A 46 9.71 4.76 15.87
CA THR A 46 9.14 3.79 14.93
C THR A 46 9.04 4.36 13.51
N ILE A 47 8.67 5.63 13.37
CA ILE A 47 8.60 6.32 12.08
C ILE A 47 9.98 6.39 11.42
N LEU A 48 11.00 6.80 12.18
CA LEU A 48 12.39 6.90 11.74
C LEU A 48 12.94 5.53 11.32
N LYS A 49 12.81 4.53 12.21
CA LYS A 49 13.28 3.15 11.98
C LYS A 49 12.71 2.54 10.69
N ASN A 50 11.45 2.82 10.37
CA ASN A 50 10.79 2.30 9.17
C ASN A 50 10.78 3.28 7.99
N ARG A 51 11.50 4.41 8.09
CA ARG A 51 11.59 5.45 7.04
C ARG A 51 10.22 5.94 6.53
N MET A 52 9.24 6.05 7.41
CA MET A 52 7.84 6.38 7.06
C MET A 52 7.56 7.89 7.05
N VAL A 53 8.56 8.75 7.26
CA VAL A 53 8.39 10.22 7.39
C VAL A 53 7.65 10.79 6.18
N ASP A 54 8.15 10.54 4.97
CA ASP A 54 7.56 11.08 3.74
C ASP A 54 6.16 10.53 3.46
N GLN A 55 5.93 9.26 3.78
CA GLN A 55 4.63 8.63 3.62
C GLN A 55 3.59 9.28 4.53
N ILE A 56 3.91 9.47 5.81
CA ILE A 56 2.99 10.06 6.79
C ILE A 56 2.77 11.55 6.48
N LYS A 57 3.83 12.30 6.10
CA LYS A 57 3.70 13.69 5.63
C LYS A 57 2.72 13.79 4.47
N ARG A 58 2.81 12.87 3.50
CA ARG A 58 1.94 12.83 2.32
C ARG A 58 0.51 12.46 2.70
N GLU A 59 0.31 11.44 3.55
CA GLU A 59 -1.01 11.06 4.08
C GLU A 59 -1.71 12.26 4.74
N ILE A 60 -1.01 12.95 5.65
CA ILE A 60 -1.54 14.14 6.35
C ILE A 60 -1.86 15.26 5.35
N SER A 61 -0.98 15.54 4.40
CA SER A 61 -1.18 16.59 3.40
C SER A 61 -2.41 16.31 2.52
N ILE A 62 -2.62 15.05 2.13
CA ILE A 62 -3.81 14.62 1.39
C ILE A 62 -5.07 14.83 2.23
N MET A 63 -5.08 14.36 3.48
CA MET A 63 -6.23 14.51 4.38
C MET A 63 -6.59 15.98 4.65
N LYS A 64 -5.62 16.90 4.60
CA LYS A 64 -5.87 18.34 4.73
C LYS A 64 -6.58 18.95 3.53
N ILE A 65 -6.25 18.49 2.32
CA ILE A 65 -6.80 18.99 1.05
C ILE A 65 -8.16 18.36 0.74
N VAL A 66 -8.33 17.09 1.10
CA VAL A 66 -9.54 16.31 0.81
C VAL A 66 -10.56 16.49 1.94
N ARG A 67 -11.29 17.62 1.91
CA ARG A 67 -12.38 17.92 2.86
C ARG A 67 -13.75 17.68 2.24
N HIS A 68 -14.47 16.66 2.72
CA HIS A 68 -15.79 16.31 2.22
C HIS A 68 -16.67 15.74 3.36
N PRO A 69 -18.00 15.96 3.38
CA PRO A 69 -18.88 15.43 4.43
C PRO A 69 -18.82 13.90 4.59
N ASN A 70 -18.57 13.15 3.52
CA ASN A 70 -18.41 11.69 3.55
C ASN A 70 -16.96 11.21 3.63
N ILE A 71 -16.03 12.05 4.07
CA ILE A 71 -14.63 11.69 4.29
C ILE A 71 -14.28 12.04 5.73
N VAL A 72 -13.55 11.15 6.43
CA VAL A 72 -13.10 11.39 7.81
C VAL A 72 -12.23 12.65 7.85
N ARG A 73 -12.67 13.65 8.63
CA ARG A 73 -11.96 14.93 8.72
C ARG A 73 -10.69 14.81 9.57
N LEU A 74 -9.58 15.36 9.09
CA LEU A 74 -8.42 15.70 9.90
C LEU A 74 -8.67 17.08 10.55
N TYR A 75 -8.61 17.14 11.88
CA TYR A 75 -8.75 18.39 12.63
C TYR A 75 -7.41 19.09 12.79
N GLU A 76 -6.40 18.39 13.30
CA GLU A 76 -5.06 18.95 13.52
C GLU A 76 -4.01 17.85 13.70
N VAL A 77 -2.75 18.24 13.60
CA VAL A 77 -1.59 17.38 13.90
C VAL A 77 -0.79 18.01 15.02
N LEU A 78 -0.52 17.24 16.06
CA LEU A 78 0.29 17.63 17.21
C LEU A 78 1.54 16.78 17.29
N ALA A 79 2.57 17.32 17.94
CA ALA A 79 3.79 16.59 18.21
C ALA A 79 4.31 16.80 19.62
N SER A 80 5.06 15.81 20.08
CA SER A 80 5.89 15.86 21.28
C SER A 80 7.32 15.44 20.89
N PRO A 81 8.30 15.49 21.82
CA PRO A 81 9.65 15.03 21.53
C PRO A 81 9.71 13.57 21.02
N SER A 82 8.81 12.69 21.46
CA SER A 82 8.85 11.26 21.13
C SER A 82 7.70 10.74 20.25
N LYS A 83 6.64 11.53 20.02
CA LYS A 83 5.41 11.07 19.34
C LYS A 83 4.78 12.13 18.46
N ILE A 84 4.09 11.67 17.41
CA ILE A 84 3.15 12.43 16.58
C ILE A 84 1.74 11.99 16.93
N TYR A 85 0.80 12.94 16.94
CA TYR A 85 -0.61 12.74 17.22
C TYR A 85 -1.42 13.34 16.07
N ILE A 86 -2.17 12.50 15.36
CA ILE A 86 -3.05 12.92 14.27
C ILE A 86 -4.47 12.90 14.82
N VAL A 87 -5.11 14.07 14.90
CA VAL A 87 -6.44 14.24 15.49
C VAL A 87 -7.50 14.21 14.39
N LEU A 88 -8.36 13.21 14.44
CA LEU A 88 -9.35 12.87 13.43
C LEU A 88 -10.78 12.96 13.98
N GLU A 89 -11.75 13.12 13.08
CA GLU A 89 -13.17 12.92 13.36
C GLU A 89 -13.42 11.55 14.02
N PHE A 90 -14.13 11.54 15.14
CA PHE A 90 -14.54 10.29 15.78
C PHE A 90 -15.86 9.79 15.21
N VAL A 91 -15.79 8.74 14.41
CA VAL A 91 -16.94 8.10 13.77
C VAL A 91 -17.44 6.96 14.67
N THR A 92 -18.74 6.96 14.99
CA THR A 92 -19.31 6.15 16.10
C THR A 92 -20.28 5.05 15.67
N GLY A 93 -20.73 5.05 14.42
CA GLY A 93 -21.70 4.09 13.88
C GLY A 93 -21.09 2.77 13.41
N GLY A 94 -19.80 2.55 13.65
CA GLY A 94 -19.09 1.33 13.25
C GLY A 94 -18.84 1.24 11.74
N GLU A 95 -18.52 0.04 11.27
CA GLU A 95 -18.30 -0.23 9.85
C GLU A 95 -19.64 -0.42 9.13
N LEU A 96 -19.75 0.06 7.89
CA LEU A 96 -20.93 -0.18 7.05
C LEU A 96 -21.24 -1.67 6.92
N PHE A 97 -20.19 -2.50 6.87
CA PHE A 97 -20.31 -3.93 6.65
C PHE A 97 -20.82 -4.70 7.86
N ASP A 98 -20.62 -4.20 9.08
CA ASP A 98 -21.29 -4.76 10.26
C ASP A 98 -22.80 -4.74 10.07
N ARG A 99 -23.33 -3.68 9.46
CA ARG A 99 -24.77 -3.55 9.16
C ARG A 99 -25.24 -4.57 8.12
N ILE A 100 -24.38 -4.93 7.16
CA ILE A 100 -24.65 -5.96 6.15
C ILE A 100 -24.62 -7.34 6.80
N VAL A 101 -23.62 -7.64 7.63
CA VAL A 101 -23.48 -8.93 8.33
C VAL A 101 -24.73 -9.24 9.16
N HIS A 102 -25.30 -8.24 9.84
CA HIS A 102 -26.50 -8.43 10.66
C HIS A 102 -27.80 -8.58 9.83
N LYS A 103 -27.90 -7.90 8.69
CA LYS A 103 -29.12 -7.88 7.84
C LYS A 103 -29.07 -8.87 6.67
N GLY A 104 -27.92 -9.47 6.39
CA GLY A 104 -27.62 -10.23 5.17
C GLY A 104 -27.32 -9.33 3.97
N ARG A 105 -28.22 -8.40 3.62
CA ARG A 105 -28.06 -7.43 2.52
C ARG A 105 -28.81 -6.13 2.82
N LEU A 106 -28.54 -5.07 2.07
CA LEU A 106 -29.33 -3.83 2.13
C LEU A 106 -30.29 -3.71 0.95
N GLU A 107 -31.47 -3.13 1.22
CA GLU A 107 -32.46 -2.80 0.20
C GLU A 107 -31.90 -1.79 -0.80
N GLU A 108 -32.35 -1.87 -2.04
CA GLU A 108 -31.78 -1.10 -3.15
C GLU A 108 -31.77 0.42 -2.90
N THR A 109 -32.81 0.95 -2.23
CA THR A 109 -32.88 2.37 -1.84
C THR A 109 -31.81 2.77 -0.83
N GLU A 110 -31.54 1.91 0.15
CA GLU A 110 -30.51 2.14 1.17
C GLU A 110 -29.11 1.99 0.56
N SER A 111 -28.90 0.94 -0.25
CA SER A 111 -27.67 0.71 -1.01
C SER A 111 -27.33 1.88 -1.93
N ARG A 112 -28.34 2.43 -2.61
CA ARG A 112 -28.19 3.61 -3.48
C ARG A 112 -27.72 4.83 -2.70
N LYS A 113 -28.30 5.10 -1.53
CA LYS A 113 -27.88 6.22 -0.67
C LYS A 113 -26.40 6.12 -0.30
N TYR A 114 -25.95 4.93 0.12
CA TYR A 114 -24.54 4.71 0.45
C TYR A 114 -23.62 4.83 -0.77
N PHE A 115 -24.04 4.27 -1.90
CA PHE A 115 -23.28 4.36 -3.13
C PHE A 115 -23.17 5.79 -3.66
N GLN A 116 -24.22 6.61 -3.54
CA GLN A 116 -24.19 8.03 -3.86
C GLN A 116 -23.15 8.77 -3.00
N GLN A 117 -23.15 8.54 -1.69
CA GLN A 117 -22.17 9.13 -0.77
C GLN A 117 -20.73 8.67 -1.06
N LEU A 118 -20.53 7.41 -1.41
CA LEU A 118 -19.24 6.87 -1.80
C LEU A 118 -18.73 7.53 -3.09
N VAL A 119 -19.57 7.58 -4.13
CA VAL A 119 -19.21 8.19 -5.41
C VAL A 119 -18.95 9.69 -5.26
N ASP A 120 -19.68 10.40 -4.41
CA ASP A 120 -19.41 11.81 -4.11
C ASP A 120 -18.06 12.01 -3.41
N ALA A 121 -17.73 11.18 -2.40
CA ALA A 121 -16.43 11.21 -1.74
C ALA A 121 -15.28 10.94 -2.72
N VAL A 122 -15.39 9.88 -3.52
CA VAL A 122 -14.35 9.50 -4.49
C VAL A 122 -14.22 10.55 -5.59
N ALA A 123 -15.33 11.12 -6.08
CA ALA A 123 -15.30 12.21 -7.05
C ALA A 123 -14.56 13.44 -6.53
N HIS A 124 -14.77 13.78 -5.25
CA HIS A 124 -14.07 14.88 -4.60
C HIS A 124 -12.56 14.64 -4.51
N CYS A 125 -12.15 13.42 -4.13
CA CYS A 125 -10.75 13.01 -4.13
C CYS A 125 -10.12 13.15 -5.53
N HIS A 126 -10.76 12.56 -6.55
CA HIS A 126 -10.27 12.56 -7.92
C HIS A 126 -10.15 13.98 -8.48
N TRP A 127 -11.08 14.87 -8.16
CA TRP A 127 -11.02 16.28 -8.54
C TRP A 127 -9.82 17.01 -7.94
N LYS A 128 -9.39 16.63 -6.72
CA LYS A 128 -8.16 17.11 -6.09
C LYS A 128 -6.89 16.36 -6.54
N GLY A 129 -6.99 15.46 -7.52
CA GLY A 129 -5.86 14.66 -8.03
C GLY A 129 -5.42 13.54 -7.07
N VAL A 130 -6.27 13.18 -6.10
CA VAL A 130 -6.03 12.13 -5.10
C VAL A 130 -6.84 10.89 -5.47
N TYR A 131 -6.20 9.73 -5.46
CA TYR A 131 -6.84 8.43 -5.71
C TYR A 131 -6.70 7.57 -4.47
N HIS A 132 -7.75 6.90 -4.02
CA HIS A 132 -7.75 6.18 -2.75
C HIS A 132 -6.90 4.89 -2.81
N ARG A 133 -7.10 4.09 -3.87
CA ARG A 133 -6.37 2.85 -4.22
C ARG A 133 -6.53 1.66 -3.26
N ASP A 134 -7.17 1.87 -2.12
CA ASP A 134 -7.51 0.81 -1.15
C ASP A 134 -8.95 0.93 -0.65
N LEU A 135 -9.92 1.14 -1.54
CA LEU A 135 -11.33 1.17 -1.16
C LEU A 135 -11.79 -0.25 -0.84
N LYS A 136 -12.18 -0.47 0.42
CA LYS A 136 -12.59 -1.77 0.95
C LYS A 136 -13.54 -1.58 2.14
N PRO A 137 -14.27 -2.63 2.57
CA PRO A 137 -15.22 -2.59 3.68
C PRO A 137 -14.74 -1.89 4.93
N GLU A 138 -13.51 -2.21 5.34
CA GLU A 138 -12.86 -1.76 6.57
C GLU A 138 -12.62 -0.25 6.57
N ASN A 139 -12.63 0.37 5.38
CA ASN A 139 -12.42 1.81 5.18
C ASN A 139 -13.73 2.59 5.04
N LEU A 140 -14.89 1.94 5.23
CA LEU A 140 -16.22 2.53 5.10
C LEU A 140 -16.96 2.52 6.44
N LEU A 141 -16.96 3.67 7.11
CA LEU A 141 -17.57 3.85 8.42
C LEU A 141 -18.92 4.55 8.34
N LEU A 142 -19.71 4.50 9.42
CA LEU A 142 -20.97 5.21 9.56
C LEU A 142 -20.94 6.23 10.69
N ASP A 143 -21.43 7.44 10.46
CA ASP A 143 -21.63 8.44 11.52
C ASP A 143 -22.88 8.14 12.38
N THR A 144 -23.14 8.96 13.40
CA THR A 144 -24.33 8.81 14.28
C THR A 144 -25.66 8.93 13.53
N ASN A 145 -25.66 9.59 12.37
CA ASN A 145 -26.84 9.80 11.53
C ASN A 145 -26.96 8.71 10.44
N GLY A 146 -26.06 7.71 10.45
CA GLY A 146 -26.01 6.63 9.48
C GLY A 146 -25.50 7.04 8.11
N ASN A 147 -24.75 8.14 8.00
CA ASN A 147 -24.09 8.54 6.75
C ASN A 147 -22.69 7.94 6.63
N LEU A 148 -22.29 7.65 5.39
CA LEU A 148 -20.98 7.10 5.06
C LEU A 148 -19.85 8.08 5.39
N LYS A 149 -18.76 7.53 5.92
CA LYS A 149 -17.46 8.18 6.11
C LYS A 149 -16.37 7.28 5.55
N VAL A 150 -15.72 7.71 4.46
CA VAL A 150 -14.54 7.05 3.91
C VAL A 150 -13.33 7.43 4.77
N SER A 151 -12.58 6.42 5.22
CA SER A 151 -11.38 6.56 6.04
C SER A 151 -10.14 5.98 5.37
N ASP A 152 -8.98 6.22 5.97
CA ASP A 152 -7.69 5.59 5.65
C ASP A 152 -7.16 5.79 4.21
N PHE A 153 -6.66 7.00 3.96
CA PHE A 153 -5.96 7.35 2.72
C PHE A 153 -4.50 6.86 2.70
N GLY A 154 -4.08 5.94 3.56
CA GLY A 154 -2.68 5.53 3.73
C GLY A 154 -1.99 4.99 2.47
N LEU A 155 -2.76 4.49 1.48
CA LEU A 155 -2.27 3.98 0.20
C LEU A 155 -2.47 4.92 -1.00
N SER A 156 -3.18 6.04 -0.80
CA SER A 156 -3.35 7.09 -1.82
C SER A 156 -2.02 7.74 -2.24
N ALA A 157 -0.99 7.53 -1.41
CA ALA A 157 0.31 8.16 -1.43
C ALA A 157 1.42 7.38 -2.17
N LEU A 158 1.17 6.16 -2.64
CA LEU A 158 2.21 5.37 -3.32
C LEU A 158 2.42 5.87 -4.77
N PRO A 159 3.66 5.92 -5.30
CA PRO A 159 3.89 6.08 -6.73
C PRO A 159 3.12 5.03 -7.54
N GLN A 160 2.85 5.27 -8.83
CA GLN A 160 2.21 4.31 -9.75
C GLN A 160 2.98 2.96 -9.90
N GLN A 161 4.06 2.76 -9.16
CA GLN A 161 4.84 1.53 -9.08
C GLN A 161 4.60 0.87 -7.72
N GLY A 162 3.92 -0.28 -7.71
CA GLY A 162 3.94 -1.14 -6.54
C GLY A 162 2.69 -1.98 -6.29
N VAL A 163 2.40 -2.92 -7.18
CA VAL A 163 1.47 -4.04 -6.95
C VAL A 163 1.91 -4.92 -5.76
N GLU A 164 3.18 -4.81 -5.35
CA GLU A 164 3.72 -5.55 -4.21
C GLU A 164 3.13 -5.13 -2.86
N LEU A 165 2.84 -3.83 -2.61
CA LEU A 165 2.32 -3.39 -1.30
C LEU A 165 0.86 -3.80 -1.05
N LEU A 166 0.06 -3.94 -2.12
CA LEU A 166 -1.36 -4.33 -2.03
C LEU A 166 -1.55 -5.82 -1.71
N ARG A 167 -0.55 -6.67 -1.95
CA ARG A 167 -0.62 -8.11 -1.62
C ARG A 167 -0.25 -8.42 -0.17
N THR A 168 0.49 -7.52 0.49
CA THR A 168 1.20 -7.86 1.74
C THR A 168 0.42 -7.55 3.01
N THR A 169 -0.73 -6.86 2.95
CA THR A 169 -1.34 -6.35 4.19
C THR A 169 -2.44 -7.22 4.79
N CYS A 170 -3.57 -7.55 4.15
CA CYS A 170 -4.72 -8.01 4.97
C CYS A 170 -5.77 -8.95 4.32
N GLY A 171 -5.48 -9.71 3.25
CA GLY A 171 -6.41 -10.77 2.82
C GLY A 171 -6.67 -10.87 1.31
N THR A 172 -7.82 -11.44 0.96
CA THR A 172 -8.22 -11.80 -0.40
C THR A 172 -8.44 -10.54 -1.26
N PRO A 173 -7.84 -10.44 -2.47
CA PRO A 173 -7.81 -9.21 -3.30
C PRO A 173 -9.14 -8.91 -4.02
N ASN A 174 -10.27 -9.11 -3.34
CA ASN A 174 -11.59 -9.14 -3.95
C ASN A 174 -12.10 -7.78 -4.42
N TYR A 175 -11.52 -6.69 -3.89
CA TYR A 175 -11.88 -5.30 -4.22
C TYR A 175 -10.91 -4.66 -5.23
N VAL A 176 -9.88 -5.39 -5.65
CA VAL A 176 -8.79 -4.87 -6.47
C VAL A 176 -9.12 -5.03 -7.96
N ALA A 177 -8.85 -3.99 -8.75
CA ALA A 177 -9.10 -4.00 -10.19
C ALA A 177 -8.14 -4.93 -10.96
N PRO A 178 -8.55 -5.50 -12.12
CA PRO A 178 -7.72 -6.40 -12.92
C PRO A 178 -6.35 -5.81 -13.27
N GLU A 179 -6.32 -4.54 -13.68
CA GLU A 179 -5.09 -3.85 -14.06
C GLU A 179 -4.12 -3.67 -12.87
N VAL A 180 -4.64 -3.55 -11.65
CA VAL A 180 -3.83 -3.45 -10.43
C VAL A 180 -3.18 -4.80 -10.10
N LEU A 181 -3.79 -5.92 -10.44
CA LEU A 181 -3.19 -7.25 -10.27
C LEU A 181 -2.04 -7.51 -11.26
N SER A 182 -2.03 -6.80 -12.40
CA SER A 182 -1.12 -7.06 -13.52
C SER A 182 0.33 -6.58 -13.32
N GLY A 183 0.62 -5.85 -12.24
CA GLY A 183 1.99 -5.37 -11.96
C GLY A 183 2.42 -4.12 -12.73
N GLN A 184 1.67 -3.72 -13.75
CA GLN A 184 1.96 -2.55 -14.58
C GLN A 184 1.31 -1.31 -13.96
N GLY A 185 1.92 -0.13 -14.12
CA GLY A 185 1.32 1.11 -13.66
C GLY A 185 -0.13 1.26 -14.17
N TYR A 186 -1.02 1.78 -13.33
CA TYR A 186 -2.46 1.80 -13.59
C TYR A 186 -3.06 3.20 -13.39
N ASP A 187 -4.24 3.40 -13.98
CA ASP A 187 -5.07 4.58 -13.74
C ASP A 187 -5.79 4.45 -12.39
N GLY A 188 -5.37 5.26 -11.41
CA GLY A 188 -5.96 5.25 -10.07
C GLY A 188 -7.45 5.57 -10.05
N SER A 189 -7.95 6.38 -10.99
CA SER A 189 -9.37 6.69 -11.11
C SER A 189 -10.16 5.45 -11.50
N ALA A 190 -9.69 4.72 -12.51
CA ALA A 190 -10.35 3.52 -12.99
C ALA A 190 -10.35 2.43 -11.91
N ALA A 191 -9.24 2.28 -11.17
CA ALA A 191 -9.13 1.31 -10.08
C ALA A 191 -10.11 1.59 -8.93
N ASP A 192 -10.22 2.83 -8.47
CA ASP A 192 -11.19 3.21 -7.43
C ASP A 192 -12.64 2.94 -7.86
N ILE A 193 -12.96 3.18 -9.13
CA ILE A 193 -14.29 2.91 -9.70
C ILE A 193 -14.61 1.42 -9.65
N TRP A 194 -13.66 0.55 -9.98
CA TRP A 194 -13.84 -0.89 -9.85
C TRP A 194 -14.15 -1.29 -8.41
N SER A 195 -13.36 -0.80 -7.45
CA SER A 195 -13.59 -1.07 -6.03
C SER A 195 -14.98 -0.60 -5.57
N CYS A 196 -15.43 0.58 -6.03
CA CYS A 196 -16.79 1.06 -5.79
C CYS A 196 -17.86 0.10 -6.34
N GLY A 197 -17.64 -0.51 -7.51
CA GLY A 197 -18.53 -1.51 -8.09
C GLY A 197 -18.60 -2.79 -7.27
N VAL A 198 -17.46 -3.28 -6.78
CA VAL A 198 -17.42 -4.43 -5.88
C VAL A 198 -18.18 -4.11 -4.58
N ILE A 199 -17.94 -2.94 -3.99
CA ILE A 199 -18.65 -2.48 -2.78
C ILE A 199 -20.17 -2.42 -3.03
N LEU A 200 -20.62 -1.81 -4.12
CA LEU A 200 -22.05 -1.74 -4.49
C LEU A 200 -22.65 -3.14 -4.60
N PHE A 201 -21.96 -4.06 -5.29
CA PHE A 201 -22.42 -5.43 -5.42
C PHE A 201 -22.59 -6.08 -4.04
N VAL A 202 -21.59 -5.97 -3.15
CA VAL A 202 -21.66 -6.62 -1.83
C VAL A 202 -22.77 -6.04 -0.98
N ILE A 203 -22.97 -4.72 -1.00
CA ILE A 203 -24.05 -4.09 -0.23
C ILE A 203 -25.44 -4.63 -0.67
N LEU A 204 -25.64 -4.83 -1.97
CA LEU A 204 -26.91 -5.33 -2.54
C LEU A 204 -27.06 -6.87 -2.46
N ALA A 205 -25.97 -7.61 -2.61
CA ALA A 205 -25.98 -9.07 -2.70
C ALA A 205 -25.81 -9.74 -1.33
N GLY A 206 -25.07 -9.12 -0.42
CA GLY A 206 -24.62 -9.74 0.84
C GLY A 206 -23.40 -10.65 0.68
N TYR A 207 -22.84 -10.76 -0.53
CA TYR A 207 -21.67 -11.58 -0.85
C TYR A 207 -20.84 -10.95 -1.97
N LEU A 208 -19.63 -11.46 -2.19
CA LEU A 208 -18.67 -10.93 -3.15
C LEU A 208 -19.01 -11.31 -4.61
N PRO A 209 -18.81 -10.41 -5.59
CA PRO A 209 -19.01 -10.75 -7.00
C PRO A 209 -17.98 -11.78 -7.50
N PHE A 210 -16.77 -11.73 -6.97
CA PHE A 210 -15.67 -12.63 -7.28
C PHE A 210 -15.25 -13.37 -6.01
N SER A 211 -15.38 -14.69 -6.02
CA SER A 211 -14.95 -15.56 -4.92
C SER A 211 -14.56 -16.91 -5.49
N GLU A 212 -13.40 -17.41 -5.07
CA GLU A 212 -12.86 -18.72 -5.43
C GLU A 212 -12.03 -19.27 -4.28
N THR A 213 -11.83 -20.59 -4.27
CA THR A 213 -11.01 -21.26 -3.25
C THR A 213 -9.52 -21.03 -3.44
N ASP A 214 -9.08 -20.79 -4.68
CA ASP A 214 -7.68 -20.54 -5.03
C ASP A 214 -7.49 -19.19 -5.71
N LEU A 215 -6.35 -18.54 -5.44
CA LEU A 215 -6.00 -17.24 -6.01
C LEU A 215 -5.94 -17.23 -7.54
N PRO A 216 -5.39 -18.25 -8.24
CA PRO A 216 -5.45 -18.32 -9.70
C PRO A 216 -6.88 -18.32 -10.25
N GLY A 217 -7.80 -19.07 -9.65
CA GLY A 217 -9.22 -19.06 -9.97
C GLY A 217 -9.83 -17.68 -9.79
N LEU A 218 -9.59 -17.06 -8.63
CA LEU A 218 -10.07 -15.72 -8.32
C LEU A 218 -9.59 -14.70 -9.37
N TYR A 219 -8.31 -14.73 -9.72
CA TYR A 219 -7.74 -13.84 -10.73
C TYR A 219 -8.32 -14.06 -12.12
N ARG A 220 -8.60 -15.30 -12.50
CA ARG A 220 -9.31 -15.58 -13.77
C ARG A 220 -10.68 -14.93 -13.79
N LYS A 221 -11.47 -15.07 -12.72
CA LYS A 221 -12.79 -14.43 -12.61
C LYS A 221 -12.72 -12.91 -12.62
N ILE A 222 -11.78 -12.33 -11.85
CA ILE A 222 -11.58 -10.87 -11.82
C ILE A 222 -11.19 -10.35 -13.21
N ASN A 223 -10.21 -10.96 -13.87
CA ASN A 223 -9.73 -10.54 -15.19
C ASN A 223 -10.79 -10.70 -16.29
N ALA A 224 -11.66 -11.71 -16.18
CA ALA A 224 -12.76 -11.92 -17.10
C ALA A 224 -14.03 -11.14 -16.74
N ALA A 225 -14.04 -10.46 -15.58
CA ALA A 225 -15.24 -9.93 -14.93
C ALA A 225 -16.39 -10.96 -14.91
N GLU A 226 -16.07 -12.21 -14.55
CA GLU A 226 -17.02 -13.31 -14.48
C GLU A 226 -17.73 -13.32 -13.12
N PHE A 227 -18.93 -12.74 -13.08
CA PHE A 227 -19.81 -12.72 -11.92
C PHE A 227 -21.28 -12.86 -12.35
N SER A 228 -22.16 -13.22 -11.41
CA SER A 228 -23.60 -13.33 -11.65
C SER A 228 -24.36 -12.43 -10.70
N CYS A 229 -25.22 -11.57 -11.25
CA CYS A 229 -26.11 -10.72 -10.45
C CYS A 229 -27.27 -11.56 -9.86
N PRO A 230 -27.59 -11.40 -8.56
CA PRO A 230 -28.74 -12.06 -7.96
C PRO A 230 -30.07 -11.77 -8.67
N PRO A 231 -31.10 -12.64 -8.51
CA PRO A 231 -32.43 -12.42 -9.08
C PRO A 231 -33.11 -11.13 -8.59
N TRP A 232 -32.83 -10.71 -7.36
CA TRP A 232 -33.43 -9.52 -6.74
C TRP A 232 -32.82 -8.19 -7.16
N PHE A 233 -31.78 -8.19 -7.99
CA PHE A 233 -31.25 -6.96 -8.57
C PHE A 233 -32.21 -6.47 -9.67
N SER A 234 -32.55 -5.18 -9.64
CA SER A 234 -33.26 -4.51 -10.74
C SER A 234 -32.45 -4.54 -12.05
N ALA A 235 -33.12 -4.37 -13.19
CA ALA A 235 -32.44 -4.35 -14.48
C ALA A 235 -31.47 -3.16 -14.56
N GLU A 236 -31.86 -2.05 -13.96
CA GLU A 236 -31.13 -0.79 -13.88
C GLU A 236 -29.82 -0.95 -13.11
N VAL A 237 -29.84 -1.59 -11.92
CA VAL A 237 -28.61 -1.79 -11.15
C VAL A 237 -27.68 -2.82 -11.78
N LYS A 238 -28.24 -3.87 -12.42
CA LYS A 238 -27.44 -4.84 -13.20
C LYS A 238 -26.68 -4.12 -14.31
N PHE A 239 -27.37 -3.27 -15.06
CA PHE A 239 -26.76 -2.49 -16.14
C PHE A 239 -25.63 -1.59 -15.62
N LEU A 240 -25.86 -0.86 -14.53
CA LEU A 240 -24.83 -0.01 -13.92
C LEU A 240 -23.62 -0.82 -13.44
N ILE A 241 -23.84 -1.93 -12.71
CA ILE A 241 -22.76 -2.79 -12.20
C ILE A 241 -21.90 -3.34 -13.34
N HIS A 242 -22.49 -3.81 -14.44
CA HIS A 242 -21.71 -4.30 -15.59
C HIS A 242 -20.85 -3.22 -16.24
N ARG A 243 -21.28 -1.96 -16.22
CA ARG A 243 -20.49 -0.83 -16.75
C ARG A 243 -19.36 -0.41 -15.80
N ILE A 244 -19.55 -0.60 -14.48
CA ILE A 244 -18.53 -0.34 -13.46
C ILE A 244 -17.48 -1.46 -13.42
N LEU A 245 -17.93 -2.73 -13.43
CA LEU A 245 -17.08 -3.92 -13.43
C LEU A 245 -16.66 -4.34 -14.85
N ASP A 246 -16.37 -3.36 -15.71
CA ASP A 246 -15.73 -3.59 -17.01
C ASP A 246 -14.22 -3.85 -16.76
N PRO A 247 -13.69 -5.02 -17.15
CA PRO A 247 -12.30 -5.35 -16.89
C PRO A 247 -11.32 -4.48 -17.69
N ASN A 248 -11.77 -3.81 -18.75
CA ASN A 248 -10.95 -2.87 -19.50
C ASN A 248 -11.07 -1.45 -18.91
N PRO A 249 -10.01 -0.91 -18.27
CA PRO A 249 -10.07 0.41 -17.62
C PRO A 249 -10.34 1.57 -18.59
N LYS A 250 -10.12 1.38 -19.90
CA LYS A 250 -10.37 2.43 -20.91
C LYS A 250 -11.85 2.57 -21.28
N THR A 251 -12.62 1.48 -21.20
CA THR A 251 -14.05 1.45 -21.53
C THR A 251 -14.94 1.47 -20.28
N ARG A 252 -14.35 1.16 -19.12
CA ARG A 252 -14.99 1.29 -17.80
C ARG A 252 -15.61 2.66 -17.63
N ILE A 253 -16.85 2.67 -17.12
CA ILE A 253 -17.60 3.90 -16.89
C ILE A 253 -16.81 4.83 -15.96
N GLN A 254 -16.75 6.13 -16.30
CA GLN A 254 -16.15 7.13 -15.43
C GLN A 254 -17.15 7.65 -14.39
N ILE A 255 -16.68 8.29 -13.32
CA ILE A 255 -17.53 8.90 -12.28
C ILE A 255 -18.65 9.78 -12.87
N GLN A 256 -18.34 10.58 -13.89
CA GLN A 256 -19.33 11.42 -14.55
C GLN A 256 -20.43 10.61 -15.24
N GLY A 257 -20.08 9.43 -15.77
CA GLY A 257 -21.03 8.48 -16.31
C GLY A 257 -21.91 7.87 -15.21
N ILE A 258 -21.32 7.48 -14.08
CA ILE A 258 -22.06 6.94 -12.91
C ILE A 258 -23.07 7.97 -12.40
N LYS A 259 -22.65 9.23 -12.20
CA LYS A 259 -23.53 10.31 -11.73
C LYS A 259 -24.69 10.65 -12.68
N LYS A 260 -24.55 10.31 -13.97
CA LYS A 260 -25.59 10.48 -14.99
C LYS A 260 -26.52 9.27 -15.11
N ASP A 261 -26.18 8.15 -14.50
CA ASP A 261 -26.92 6.91 -14.62
C ASP A 261 -28.34 7.04 -13.99
N PRO A 262 -29.39 6.53 -14.65
CA PRO A 262 -30.75 6.61 -14.13
C PRO A 262 -30.90 5.99 -12.75
N TRP A 263 -30.24 4.86 -12.48
CA TRP A 263 -30.29 4.19 -11.18
C TRP A 263 -29.68 5.07 -10.09
N PHE A 264 -28.55 5.72 -10.40
CA PHE A 264 -27.85 6.59 -9.47
C PHE A 264 -28.65 7.84 -9.15
N LYS A 265 -29.35 8.44 -10.13
CA LYS A 265 -30.03 9.72 -9.97
C LYS A 265 -31.30 9.68 -9.12
N ILE A 266 -31.85 8.50 -8.84
CA ILE A 266 -33.06 8.36 -8.02
C ILE A 266 -32.80 8.96 -6.62
N ASN A 267 -33.58 9.98 -6.27
CA ASN A 267 -33.49 10.73 -5.00
C ASN A 267 -32.10 11.31 -4.69
N TYR A 268 -31.25 11.48 -5.71
CA TYR A 268 -29.90 11.99 -5.53
C TYR A 268 -29.92 13.49 -5.27
N VAL A 269 -29.31 13.91 -4.15
CA VAL A 269 -29.06 15.31 -3.82
C VAL A 269 -27.55 15.50 -3.80
N PRO A 270 -26.96 16.25 -4.76
CA PRO A 270 -25.54 16.50 -4.77
C PRO A 270 -25.09 17.20 -3.49
N ILE A 271 -24.04 16.67 -2.87
CA ILE A 271 -23.42 17.32 -1.72
C ILE A 271 -22.69 18.57 -2.23
N ARG A 272 -23.17 19.74 -1.82
CA ARG A 272 -22.43 20.99 -2.01
C ARG A 272 -21.26 20.98 -1.04
N ALA A 273 -20.04 20.84 -1.55
CA ALA A 273 -18.85 21.08 -0.75
C ALA A 273 -18.97 22.50 -0.15
N ARG A 274 -18.77 22.63 1.16
CA ARG A 274 -18.64 23.95 1.80
C ARG A 274 -17.42 24.65 1.20
N GLU A 275 -17.45 25.99 1.20
CA GLU A 275 -16.38 26.84 0.68
C GLU A 275 -15.00 26.34 1.10
N GLU A 276 -14.05 26.41 0.15
CA GLU A 276 -12.67 25.98 0.35
C GLU A 276 -12.02 26.84 1.44
N GLU A 277 -12.01 26.36 2.69
CA GLU A 277 -11.14 26.91 3.72
C GLU A 277 -9.67 26.80 3.23
N GLU A 278 -8.92 27.90 3.26
CA GLU A 278 -7.49 27.89 2.91
C GLU A 278 -6.76 26.80 3.72
N VAL A 279 -6.16 25.86 3.00
CA VAL A 279 -5.45 24.74 3.61
C VAL A 279 -4.05 25.21 4.02
N ASN A 280 -3.86 25.54 5.30
CA ASN A 280 -2.54 25.81 5.87
C ASN A 280 -1.80 24.47 6.17
N LEU A 281 -0.54 24.35 5.71
CA LEU A 281 0.35 23.19 5.90
C LEU A 281 1.53 23.47 6.87
N ASP A 282 1.58 24.63 7.49
CA ASP A 282 2.69 25.08 8.36
C ASP A 282 2.80 24.24 9.64
N ASP A 283 1.68 23.78 10.19
CA ASP A 283 1.65 22.82 11.30
C ASP A 283 2.26 21.46 10.91
N VAL A 284 2.07 20.99 9.68
CA VAL A 284 2.73 19.78 9.15
C VAL A 284 4.23 20.02 9.06
N ARG A 285 4.66 21.15 8.48
CA ARG A 285 6.09 21.50 8.41
C ARG A 285 6.70 21.56 9.81
N ALA A 286 6.10 22.32 10.73
CA ALA A 286 6.57 22.46 12.10
C ALA A 286 6.70 21.12 12.85
N VAL A 287 5.77 20.19 12.66
CA VAL A 287 5.81 18.86 13.30
C VAL A 287 6.97 18.01 12.81
N PHE A 288 7.29 18.09 11.52
CA PHE A 288 8.23 17.18 10.89
C PHE A 288 9.62 17.78 10.61
N ASP A 289 9.78 19.10 10.55
CA ASP A 289 11.09 19.75 10.37
C ASP A 289 12.05 19.38 11.52
N GLY A 290 11.53 19.24 12.75
CA GLY A 290 12.29 18.75 13.90
C GLY A 290 12.58 17.24 13.87
N ILE A 291 11.82 16.46 13.10
CA ILE A 291 12.11 15.02 12.87
C ILE A 291 13.20 14.90 11.81
N GLU A 292 13.15 15.76 10.78
CA GLU A 292 14.18 15.86 9.75
C GLU A 292 15.51 16.34 10.32
N GLY A 293 15.53 17.26 11.28
CA GLY A 293 16.76 17.62 12.00
C GLY A 293 17.47 16.41 12.64
N SER A 294 16.72 15.45 13.19
CA SER A 294 17.27 14.18 13.69
C SER A 294 17.58 13.19 12.56
N TYR A 295 16.79 13.18 11.49
CA TYR A 295 17.02 12.39 10.27
C TYR A 295 18.28 12.84 9.51
N VAL A 296 18.61 14.13 9.58
CA VAL A 296 19.78 14.76 8.97
C VAL A 296 20.98 14.70 9.93
N ALA A 297 20.76 14.79 11.25
CA ALA A 297 21.81 14.58 12.26
C ALA A 297 22.30 13.12 12.32
N GLU A 298 21.44 12.12 12.11
CA GLU A 298 21.85 10.72 11.93
C GLU A 298 22.57 10.46 10.59
N ASN A 299 22.67 11.46 9.71
CA ASN A 299 23.43 11.36 8.46
C ASN A 299 24.77 12.13 8.46
N VAL A 300 25.26 12.62 9.62
CA VAL A 300 26.59 13.28 9.70
C VAL A 300 27.53 12.70 10.76
N GLU A 301 27.11 11.78 11.62
CA GLU A 301 28.07 10.96 12.37
C GLU A 301 28.11 9.54 11.84
N SER A 302 29.17 9.26 11.11
CA SER A 302 29.63 7.94 10.72
C SER A 302 29.69 7.01 11.92
N LYS A 303 28.63 6.24 12.14
CA LYS A 303 28.73 4.94 12.77
C LYS A 303 28.33 3.89 11.76
N ASP A 304 29.27 2.98 11.57
CA ASP A 304 29.30 1.84 10.68
C ASP A 304 28.19 0.83 11.07
N GLU A 305 26.93 1.22 10.88
CA GLU A 305 25.82 0.27 10.92
C GLU A 305 25.81 -0.47 9.59
N GLY A 306 26.07 -1.78 9.64
CA GLY A 306 26.16 -2.67 8.49
C GLY A 306 24.90 -2.75 7.61
N PRO A 307 24.82 -3.70 6.66
CA PRO A 307 23.67 -3.84 5.78
C PRO A 307 22.37 -4.08 6.55
N LEU A 308 21.25 -3.66 5.96
CA LEU A 308 19.93 -3.76 6.57
C LEU A 308 19.61 -5.22 6.94
N MET A 309 19.22 -5.45 8.21
CA MET A 309 18.75 -6.76 8.67
C MET A 309 17.42 -7.10 8.00
N MET A 310 17.40 -8.23 7.29
CA MET A 310 16.24 -8.77 6.61
C MET A 310 15.48 -9.71 7.52
N ASN A 311 14.22 -9.41 7.79
CA ASN A 311 13.39 -10.27 8.65
C ASN A 311 12.88 -11.51 7.89
N ALA A 312 12.39 -12.50 8.63
CA ALA A 312 11.88 -13.74 8.05
C ALA A 312 10.75 -13.51 7.03
N PHE A 313 9.92 -12.47 7.21
CA PHE A 313 8.86 -12.12 6.26
C PHE A 313 9.43 -11.54 4.95
N GLU A 314 10.45 -10.69 5.02
CA GLU A 314 11.16 -10.17 3.86
C GLU A 314 11.91 -11.27 3.10
N MET A 315 12.57 -12.20 3.81
CA MET A 315 13.19 -13.39 3.20
C MET A 315 12.17 -14.26 2.44
N ILE A 316 10.99 -14.48 3.05
CA ILE A 316 9.89 -15.24 2.44
C ILE A 316 9.37 -14.52 1.19
N THR A 317 9.23 -13.19 1.24
CA THR A 317 8.79 -12.33 0.13
C THR A 317 9.74 -12.43 -1.07
N LEU A 318 11.03 -12.62 -0.80
CA LEU A 318 12.08 -12.72 -1.82
C LEU A 318 12.36 -14.17 -2.28
N SER A 319 11.74 -15.16 -1.65
CA SER A 319 11.90 -16.57 -1.99
C SER A 319 11.06 -16.95 -3.23
N GLN A 320 11.66 -17.68 -4.18
CA GLN A 320 11.01 -18.02 -5.45
C GLN A 320 9.79 -18.94 -5.31
N GLY A 321 9.68 -19.68 -4.19
CA GLY A 321 8.55 -20.59 -3.95
C GLY A 321 7.19 -19.90 -3.82
N LEU A 322 7.18 -18.58 -3.59
CA LEU A 322 5.98 -17.75 -3.49
C LEU A 322 5.87 -16.71 -4.61
N ASN A 323 6.86 -16.65 -5.51
CA ASN A 323 6.88 -15.72 -6.62
C ASN A 323 6.08 -16.30 -7.81
N LEU A 324 4.80 -15.93 -7.87
CA LEU A 324 3.87 -16.40 -8.90
C LEU A 324 4.07 -15.73 -10.27
N SER A 325 5.04 -14.82 -10.44
CA SER A 325 5.34 -14.22 -11.77
C SER A 325 5.76 -15.26 -12.82
N ALA A 326 6.17 -16.46 -12.39
CA ALA A 326 6.47 -17.60 -13.27
C ALA A 326 5.20 -18.24 -13.87
N LEU A 327 4.01 -18.03 -13.29
CA LEU A 327 2.74 -18.55 -13.81
C LEU A 327 2.14 -17.68 -14.94
N PHE A 328 2.63 -16.45 -15.11
CA PHE A 328 2.00 -15.45 -16.00
C PHE A 328 2.79 -15.14 -17.27
N ASP A 329 4.03 -15.65 -17.43
CA ASP A 329 4.81 -15.49 -18.66
C ASP A 329 4.54 -16.66 -19.60
N ARG A 330 3.47 -16.52 -20.38
CA ARG A 330 3.25 -17.37 -21.56
C ARG A 330 4.08 -16.83 -22.73
N ARG A 331 5.13 -17.59 -23.07
CA ARG A 331 5.99 -17.52 -24.29
C ARG A 331 7.30 -16.74 -24.13
N GLN A 332 8.27 -17.35 -23.46
CA GLN A 332 9.68 -17.43 -23.89
C GLN A 332 10.42 -18.41 -22.97
N ASP A 333 11.33 -19.18 -23.54
CA ASP A 333 11.94 -20.38 -22.96
C ASP A 333 12.56 -20.19 -21.56
N PHE A 334 12.55 -21.29 -20.80
CA PHE A 334 13.05 -21.47 -19.44
C PHE A 334 14.42 -20.80 -19.14
N VAL A 335 14.42 -19.53 -18.77
CA VAL A 335 15.57 -18.89 -18.09
C VAL A 335 15.25 -18.84 -16.60
N LYS A 336 15.99 -19.62 -15.78
CA LYS A 336 15.93 -19.55 -14.32
C LYS A 336 16.12 -18.10 -13.87
N ARG A 337 15.05 -17.43 -13.42
CA ARG A 337 15.01 -16.02 -12.98
C ARG A 337 15.66 -15.81 -11.60
N GLN A 338 16.83 -16.37 -11.35
CA GLN A 338 17.56 -16.14 -10.11
C GLN A 338 18.49 -14.95 -10.30
N THR A 339 18.06 -13.76 -9.86
CA THR A 339 18.86 -12.52 -9.88
C THR A 339 19.40 -12.15 -8.49
N ARG A 340 19.61 -13.18 -7.66
CA ARG A 340 20.09 -13.08 -6.29
C ARG A 340 21.19 -14.09 -6.03
N PHE A 341 22.12 -13.71 -5.15
CA PHE A 341 23.09 -14.63 -4.59
C PHE A 341 23.31 -14.32 -3.11
N VAL A 342 23.92 -15.25 -2.39
CA VAL A 342 24.26 -15.11 -0.98
C VAL A 342 25.76 -15.14 -0.78
N SER A 343 26.26 -14.48 0.25
CA SER A 343 27.67 -14.42 0.62
C SER A 343 27.84 -14.45 2.13
N ARG A 344 28.97 -14.98 2.60
CA ARG A 344 29.40 -14.89 4.01
C ARG A 344 30.60 -13.95 4.21
N LYS A 345 31.00 -13.23 3.15
CA LYS A 345 32.09 -12.25 3.22
C LYS A 345 31.64 -11.00 3.94
N ALA A 346 32.58 -10.19 4.40
CA ALA A 346 32.25 -8.91 5.04
C ALA A 346 31.51 -7.99 4.05
N PRO A 347 30.53 -7.18 4.50
CA PRO A 347 29.76 -6.27 3.64
C PRO A 347 30.63 -5.37 2.76
N SER A 348 31.71 -4.82 3.33
CA SER A 348 32.68 -3.98 2.62
C SER A 348 33.43 -4.74 1.53
N GLU A 349 33.80 -6.00 1.78
CA GLU A 349 34.45 -6.88 0.80
C GLU A 349 33.49 -7.21 -0.36
N ILE A 350 32.21 -7.47 -0.07
CA ILE A 350 31.19 -7.77 -1.09
C ILE A 350 31.02 -6.57 -2.04
N ILE A 351 30.86 -5.37 -1.49
CA ILE A 351 30.70 -4.14 -2.28
C ILE A 351 31.94 -3.86 -3.13
N ALA A 352 33.13 -3.91 -2.53
CA ALA A 352 34.38 -3.66 -3.25
C ALA A 352 34.56 -4.60 -4.45
N ASN A 353 34.19 -5.88 -4.29
CA ASN A 353 34.22 -6.85 -5.39
C ASN A 353 33.18 -6.52 -6.47
N ILE A 354 31.95 -6.16 -6.07
CA ILE A 354 30.88 -5.77 -7.02
C ILE A 354 31.29 -4.55 -7.83
N GLU A 355 31.83 -3.51 -7.20
CA GLU A 355 32.29 -2.29 -7.87
C GLU A 355 33.45 -2.58 -8.83
N THR A 356 34.45 -3.34 -8.36
CA THR A 356 35.60 -3.73 -9.19
C THR A 356 35.16 -4.50 -10.44
N VAL A 357 34.27 -5.48 -10.27
CA VAL A 357 33.73 -6.27 -11.38
C VAL A 357 32.88 -5.41 -12.31
N ALA A 358 32.00 -4.55 -11.78
CA ALA A 358 31.16 -3.67 -12.59
C ALA A 358 31.98 -2.67 -13.42
N ASN A 359 33.01 -2.05 -12.82
CA ASN A 359 33.93 -1.15 -13.51
C ASN A 359 34.69 -1.88 -14.63
N SER A 360 35.14 -3.13 -14.38
CA SER A 360 35.77 -3.98 -15.41
C SER A 360 34.83 -4.40 -16.55
N MET A 361 33.53 -4.22 -16.36
CA MET A 361 32.48 -4.48 -17.34
C MET A 361 32.03 -3.20 -18.07
N GLY A 362 32.64 -2.05 -17.78
CA GLY A 362 32.32 -0.76 -18.40
C GLY A 362 31.13 -0.04 -17.76
N PHE A 363 30.70 -0.45 -16.56
CA PHE A 363 29.65 0.21 -15.80
C PHE A 363 30.26 1.20 -14.81
N LYS A 364 29.67 2.39 -14.70
CA LYS A 364 29.96 3.32 -13.62
C LYS A 364 29.18 2.89 -12.38
N SER A 365 29.85 2.74 -11.26
CA SER A 365 29.23 2.41 -9.97
C SER A 365 29.06 3.64 -9.08
N HIS A 366 27.90 3.75 -8.45
CA HIS A 366 27.64 4.69 -7.37
C HIS A 366 27.03 3.95 -6.18
N THR A 367 27.76 3.87 -5.07
CA THR A 367 27.33 3.13 -3.87
C THR A 367 27.02 4.07 -2.72
N ARG A 368 25.89 3.84 -2.06
CA ARG A 368 25.51 4.51 -0.80
C ARG A 368 24.69 3.55 0.05
N ASN A 369 25.01 3.43 1.35
CA ASN A 369 24.27 2.62 2.32
C ASN A 369 24.02 1.16 1.85
N PHE A 370 25.06 0.47 1.40
CA PHE A 370 25.02 -0.91 0.89
C PHE A 370 24.06 -1.14 -0.31
N LYS A 371 23.73 -0.05 -1.01
CA LYS A 371 23.01 -0.04 -2.28
C LYS A 371 23.91 0.55 -3.36
N THR A 372 24.14 -0.22 -4.41
CA THR A 372 25.00 0.16 -5.53
C THR A 372 24.16 0.31 -6.79
N ARG A 373 24.22 1.48 -7.42
CA ARG A 373 23.64 1.72 -8.75
C ARG A 373 24.74 1.62 -9.79
N LEU A 374 24.51 0.82 -10.83
CA LEU A 374 25.41 0.59 -11.94
C LEU A 374 24.79 1.14 -13.21
N GLU A 375 25.52 1.95 -13.97
CA GLU A 375 25.07 2.53 -15.24
C GLU A 375 26.10 2.29 -16.33
N GLY A 376 25.66 1.72 -17.45
CA GLY A 376 26.52 1.39 -18.59
C GLY A 376 25.82 1.60 -19.93
N LEU A 377 26.60 1.70 -20.99
CA LEU A 377 26.09 1.81 -22.36
C LEU A 377 25.57 0.45 -22.82
N SER A 378 24.39 0.44 -23.46
CA SER A 378 23.80 -0.76 -24.05
C SER A 378 24.61 -1.20 -25.27
N SER A 379 24.70 -2.51 -25.46
CA SER A 379 25.38 -3.15 -26.59
C SER A 379 24.55 -3.15 -27.89
N ILE A 380 23.26 -2.80 -27.83
CA ILE A 380 22.33 -2.86 -28.96
C ILE A 380 21.47 -1.59 -28.97
N LYS A 381 21.89 -0.59 -29.76
CA LYS A 381 21.33 0.80 -29.91
C LYS A 381 21.69 1.74 -28.75
N ASP A 382 21.52 3.06 -28.96
CA ASP A 382 21.75 4.21 -28.04
C ASP A 382 20.96 4.16 -26.71
N GLY A 383 20.79 2.97 -26.12
CA GLY A 383 20.18 2.76 -24.81
C GLY A 383 21.22 2.73 -23.69
N GLN A 384 20.77 2.97 -22.47
CA GLN A 384 21.56 2.78 -21.26
C GLN A 384 20.99 1.60 -20.46
N LEU A 385 21.86 0.73 -19.94
CA LEU A 385 21.48 -0.30 -18.98
C LEU A 385 21.77 0.23 -17.57
N ALA A 386 20.74 0.27 -16.73
CA ALA A 386 20.86 0.65 -15.32
C ALA A 386 20.46 -0.53 -14.44
N VAL A 387 21.32 -0.87 -13.47
CA VAL A 387 21.12 -1.98 -12.53
C VAL A 387 21.27 -1.46 -11.10
N VAL A 388 20.40 -1.91 -10.21
CA VAL A 388 20.47 -1.60 -8.78
C VAL A 388 20.77 -2.89 -8.03
N ILE A 389 21.81 -2.85 -7.22
CA ILE A 389 22.24 -3.93 -6.35
C ILE A 389 22.00 -3.48 -4.92
N GLU A 390 21.36 -4.30 -4.11
CA GLU A 390 21.08 -4.01 -2.70
C GLU A 390 21.44 -5.22 -1.84
N MET A 391 22.15 -4.97 -0.74
CA MET A 391 22.61 -6.01 0.16
C MET A 391 21.85 -5.97 1.48
N TYR A 392 21.54 -7.16 1.97
CA TYR A 392 20.76 -7.38 3.18
C TYR A 392 21.45 -8.43 4.05
N GLU A 393 21.42 -8.25 5.37
CA GLU A 393 21.85 -9.28 6.32
C GLU A 393 20.67 -10.19 6.66
N VAL A 394 20.73 -11.46 6.25
CA VAL A 394 19.63 -12.43 6.43
C VAL A 394 19.81 -13.31 7.67
N ALA A 395 21.05 -13.44 8.14
CA ALA A 395 21.42 -14.02 9.42
C ALA A 395 22.82 -13.47 9.80
N PRO A 396 23.26 -13.57 11.07
CA PRO A 396 24.58 -13.12 11.46
C PRO A 396 25.67 -13.66 10.52
N SER A 397 26.42 -12.76 9.87
CA SER A 397 27.47 -13.08 8.90
C SER A 397 27.00 -13.81 7.62
N LEU A 398 25.71 -13.71 7.28
CA LEU A 398 25.14 -14.21 6.03
C LEU A 398 24.37 -13.09 5.34
N PHE A 399 24.84 -12.70 4.16
CA PHE A 399 24.31 -11.58 3.40
C PHE A 399 23.68 -12.07 2.10
N MET A 400 22.50 -11.53 1.78
CA MET A 400 21.85 -11.72 0.51
C MET A 400 22.05 -10.47 -0.35
N VAL A 401 22.47 -10.66 -1.60
CA VAL A 401 22.63 -9.61 -2.59
C VAL A 401 21.53 -9.75 -3.63
N ASP A 402 20.65 -8.74 -3.69
CA ASP A 402 19.57 -8.63 -4.66
C ASP A 402 19.99 -7.73 -5.82
N VAL A 403 19.97 -8.26 -7.04
CA VAL A 403 20.33 -7.52 -8.26
C VAL A 403 19.05 -7.28 -9.05
N ARG A 404 18.70 -6.02 -9.33
CA ARG A 404 17.46 -5.63 -10.01
C ARG A 404 17.73 -4.75 -11.22
N LYS A 405 16.97 -4.96 -12.30
CA LYS A 405 16.99 -4.08 -13.47
C LYS A 405 16.26 -2.77 -13.14
N ALA A 406 16.93 -1.64 -13.30
CA ALA A 406 16.33 -0.30 -13.13
C ALA A 406 15.91 0.32 -14.47
N ALA A 407 16.69 0.13 -15.54
CA ALA A 407 16.38 0.53 -16.90
C ALA A 407 17.11 -0.34 -17.91
N GLY A 408 16.62 -0.41 -19.16
CA GLY A 408 17.22 -1.18 -20.25
C GLY A 408 16.49 -2.49 -20.59
N GLU A 409 17.01 -3.18 -21.61
CA GLU A 409 16.41 -4.38 -22.17
C GLU A 409 16.62 -5.61 -21.25
N THR A 410 15.63 -6.51 -21.19
CA THR A 410 15.60 -7.61 -20.23
C THR A 410 16.63 -8.69 -20.54
N LEU A 411 16.80 -9.08 -21.81
CA LEU A 411 17.79 -10.07 -22.21
C LEU A 411 19.23 -9.57 -21.95
N GLU A 412 19.49 -8.28 -22.19
CA GLU A 412 20.76 -7.62 -21.86
C GLU A 412 21.05 -7.64 -20.35
N TYR A 413 20.04 -7.34 -19.52
CA TYR A 413 20.16 -7.45 -18.07
C TYR A 413 20.51 -8.88 -17.61
N HIS A 414 19.91 -9.92 -18.20
CA HIS A 414 20.24 -11.30 -17.83
C HIS A 414 21.66 -11.70 -18.26
N LYS A 415 22.13 -11.23 -19.43
CA LYS A 415 23.52 -11.40 -19.87
C LYS A 415 24.49 -10.72 -18.91
N PHE A 416 24.17 -9.48 -18.51
CA PHE A 416 24.92 -8.74 -17.50
C PHE A 416 24.98 -9.51 -16.18
N TYR A 417 23.85 -9.95 -15.64
CA TYR A 417 23.78 -10.66 -14.36
C TYR A 417 24.60 -11.95 -14.38
N LYS A 418 24.48 -12.76 -15.44
CA LYS A 418 25.26 -13.99 -15.59
C LYS A 418 26.78 -13.72 -15.58
N LYS A 419 27.22 -12.67 -16.28
CA LYS A 419 28.63 -12.26 -16.34
C LYS A 419 29.10 -11.72 -14.98
N LEU A 420 28.27 -10.93 -14.30
CA LEU A 420 28.53 -10.44 -12.95
C LEU A 420 28.74 -11.61 -11.98
N CYS A 421 27.81 -12.57 -11.92
CA CYS A 421 27.94 -13.74 -11.04
C CYS A 421 29.14 -14.62 -11.37
N SER A 422 29.48 -14.83 -12.65
CA SER A 422 30.68 -15.60 -13.01
C SER A 422 31.98 -14.96 -12.53
N ARG A 423 32.01 -13.62 -12.43
CA ARG A 423 33.18 -12.86 -11.98
C ARG A 423 33.20 -12.66 -10.45
N LEU A 424 32.09 -12.94 -9.77
CA LEU A 424 31.93 -12.89 -8.32
C LEU A 424 31.90 -14.28 -7.67
N GLU A 425 32.31 -15.33 -8.38
CA GLU A 425 32.23 -16.71 -7.89
C GLU A 425 33.02 -16.92 -6.58
N ASN A 426 34.08 -16.14 -6.36
CA ASN A 426 34.90 -16.14 -5.14
C ASN A 426 34.16 -15.63 -3.88
N ILE A 427 33.10 -14.84 -4.04
CA ILE A 427 32.31 -14.30 -2.93
C ILE A 427 30.92 -14.95 -2.80
N ILE A 428 30.47 -15.68 -3.83
CA ILE A 428 29.16 -16.35 -3.81
C ILE A 428 29.25 -17.63 -3.00
N TRP A 429 28.45 -17.72 -1.93
CA TRP A 429 28.33 -18.92 -1.11
C TRP A 429 27.49 -19.97 -1.83
N LYS A 430 28.03 -21.18 -1.99
CA LYS A 430 27.33 -22.36 -2.48
C LYS A 430 27.18 -23.35 -1.31
N ALA A 431 25.99 -23.89 -1.09
CA ALA A 431 25.78 -24.94 -0.11
C ALA A 431 26.56 -26.20 -0.56
N THR A 432 27.43 -26.73 0.30
CA THR A 432 28.08 -28.02 0.07
C THR A 432 27.02 -29.12 0.16
N GLU A 433 26.75 -29.82 -0.95
CA GLU A 433 25.91 -31.02 -0.95
C GLU A 433 26.59 -32.09 -0.07
N GLY A 434 26.08 -32.29 1.16
CA GLY A 434 26.67 -33.26 2.07
C GLY A 434 26.28 -33.20 3.55
N MET A 435 25.08 -32.74 3.91
CA MET A 435 24.55 -32.97 5.28
C MET A 435 23.25 -33.77 5.25
N PRO A 436 23.09 -34.79 6.12
CA PRO A 436 21.95 -35.70 6.08
C PRO A 436 20.65 -35.00 6.46
N LYS A 437 19.58 -35.30 5.72
CA LYS A 437 18.20 -34.93 6.05
C LYS A 437 17.76 -35.66 7.32
N SER A 438 17.88 -35.04 8.49
CA SER A 438 17.17 -35.44 9.70
C SER A 438 17.30 -34.35 10.77
N GLU A 439 16.23 -34.15 11.55
CA GLU A 439 16.17 -33.34 12.79
C GLU A 439 16.15 -31.81 12.66
N LEU A 440 15.05 -31.25 12.16
CA LEU A 440 14.55 -29.93 12.63
C LEU A 440 13.01 -29.84 12.63
N LEU A 441 12.31 -30.98 12.55
CA LEU A 441 10.88 -31.12 12.84
C LEU A 441 10.72 -31.80 14.20
N ARG A 442 10.70 -30.97 15.25
CA ARG A 442 10.26 -31.19 16.65
C ARG A 442 11.00 -30.10 17.42
N THR A 443 10.38 -29.01 17.78
CA THR A 443 9.53 -28.89 18.97
C THR A 443 9.04 -27.44 18.96
N ILE A 444 7.74 -27.21 19.06
CA ILE A 444 7.08 -26.21 19.91
C ILE A 444 5.58 -26.52 19.73
N THR A 445 5.15 -27.48 20.54
CA THR A 445 3.78 -27.57 21.02
C THR A 445 3.77 -26.74 22.30
N PHE A 446 3.00 -25.64 22.31
CA PHE A 446 2.15 -25.09 23.37
C PHE A 446 1.80 -23.65 23.02
#